data_AF-A0A2V9N5S6-F1
#
_entry.id   AF-A0A2V9N5S6-F1
#
_cell.length_a   1.000
_cell.length_b   1.000
_cell.length_c   1.000
_cell.angle_alpha   90.00
_cell.angle_beta   90.00
_cell.angle_gamma   90.00
#
_symmetry.space_group_name_H-M   'P 1'
#
loop_
_entity.id
_entity.type
_entity.pdbx_description
1 polymer ?
#
loop_
_entity_poly.entity_id
_entity_poly.type
_entity_poly.pdbx_seq_one_letter_code
_entity_poly.pdbx_strand_id
1 'polypeptide(L)'
;MTVSLPSFAKINLGLHIGPLRADGFHELRTVYQTIALHDIVHVSVSRGSGIEIRCEDPRVPKDSTNTCFRIVERSMQALKAHGRVVIEIEKRLPVQGGLGGASGNAVTALLALEQAVRTRLSAPERLQIAAEVGSDLPLFLIGGTVLGVGRGEEVYPLPDLPPMACVIALPEIAISTPKAFADWDSLSRPPAREKALPEAENVTVFGKTSTSGKSTASSRAVAVKHDLYGTTESRALPGFAKAQSASLDNANNINDPKLTPPTHSDRMLEFSR
;
A
#
# COMPACT_ATOMS: atom_id res chain seq x y z
N MET A 1 -14.06 5.65 -30.72
CA MET A 1 -14.92 4.87 -29.78
C MET A 1 -14.54 5.30 -28.39
N THR A 2 -15.52 5.53 -27.52
CA THR A 2 -15.30 5.88 -26.11
C THR A 2 -15.66 4.67 -25.27
N VAL A 3 -14.77 4.29 -24.35
CA VAL A 3 -14.98 3.22 -23.37
C VAL A 3 -15.11 3.86 -22.00
N SER A 4 -16.17 3.51 -21.27
CA SER A 4 -16.51 4.08 -19.96
C SER A 4 -16.51 2.97 -18.92
N LEU A 5 -15.69 3.09 -17.88
CA LEU A 5 -15.56 2.07 -16.83
C LEU A 5 -15.61 2.71 -15.42
N PRO A 6 -16.20 2.04 -14.42
CA PRO A 6 -16.08 2.47 -13.03
C PRO A 6 -14.64 2.28 -12.52
N SER A 7 -14.21 3.21 -11.68
CA SER A 7 -12.90 3.17 -11.02
C SER A 7 -13.04 3.16 -9.51
N PHE A 8 -13.05 1.95 -8.96
CA PHE A 8 -13.30 1.70 -7.54
C PHE A 8 -12.19 2.23 -6.64
N ALA A 9 -12.58 2.70 -5.46
CA ALA A 9 -11.67 3.04 -4.38
C ALA A 9 -11.16 1.78 -3.65
N LYS A 10 -10.13 1.97 -2.83
CA LYS A 10 -9.67 1.00 -1.84
C LYS A 10 -9.67 1.57 -0.44
N ILE A 11 -9.64 0.67 0.54
CA ILE A 11 -9.25 0.92 1.92
C ILE A 11 -8.12 -0.06 2.31
N ASN A 12 -7.35 0.29 3.33
CA ASN A 12 -6.41 -0.61 3.98
C ASN A 12 -7.09 -1.17 5.23
N LEU A 13 -7.38 -2.47 5.27
CA LEU A 13 -7.95 -3.14 6.44
C LEU A 13 -6.94 -3.28 7.58
N GLY A 14 -5.66 -3.28 7.23
CA GLY A 14 -4.54 -3.18 8.14
C GLY A 14 -3.31 -2.73 7.36
N LEU A 15 -2.44 -1.97 8.01
CA LEU A 15 -1.17 -1.50 7.46
C LEU A 15 -0.10 -1.64 8.53
N HIS A 16 0.92 -2.43 8.24
CA HIS A 16 2.14 -2.53 9.01
C HIS A 16 3.26 -1.83 8.27
N ILE A 17 3.90 -0.87 8.93
CA ILE A 17 5.06 -0.13 8.43
C ILE A 17 6.30 -0.72 9.10
N GLY A 18 7.11 -1.40 8.30
CA GLY A 18 8.41 -1.96 8.66
C GLY A 18 9.54 -0.94 8.52
N PRO A 19 10.81 -1.40 8.41
CA PRO A 19 11.96 -0.50 8.32
C PRO A 19 12.02 0.28 7.00
N LEU A 20 12.67 1.44 7.03
CA LEU A 20 13.04 2.21 5.84
C LEU A 20 14.09 1.43 5.03
N ARG A 21 13.85 1.28 3.72
CA ARG A 21 14.70 0.58 2.77
C ARG A 21 15.66 1.55 2.08
N ALA A 22 16.67 0.99 1.40
CA ALA A 22 17.66 1.77 0.66
C ALA A 22 17.08 2.54 -0.54
N ASP A 23 15.91 2.13 -1.05
CA ASP A 23 15.19 2.79 -2.14
C ASP A 23 14.35 4.00 -1.70
N GLY A 24 14.38 4.35 -0.40
CA GLY A 24 13.64 5.47 0.17
C GLY A 24 12.19 5.16 0.51
N PHE A 25 11.74 3.91 0.38
CA PHE A 25 10.41 3.47 0.82
C PHE A 25 10.50 2.64 2.09
N HIS A 26 9.42 2.59 2.86
CA HIS A 26 9.28 1.63 3.94
C HIS A 26 8.91 0.26 3.39
N GLU A 27 9.42 -0.79 4.02
CA GLU A 27 8.80 -2.11 3.88
C GLU A 27 7.39 -2.05 4.48
N LEU A 28 6.39 -2.54 3.75
CA LEU A 28 4.99 -2.49 4.10
C LEU A 28 4.40 -3.89 4.03
N ARG A 29 3.44 -4.15 4.92
CA ARG A 29 2.49 -5.25 4.76
C ARG A 29 1.09 -4.70 4.95
N THR A 30 0.22 -4.91 3.99
CA THR A 30 -1.13 -4.34 4.02
C THR A 30 -2.14 -5.30 3.42
N VAL A 31 -3.35 -5.30 3.97
CA VAL A 31 -4.50 -5.93 3.32
C VAL A 31 -5.34 -4.82 2.71
N TYR A 32 -5.32 -4.74 1.38
CA TYR A 32 -6.18 -3.86 0.62
C TYR A 32 -7.56 -4.48 0.44
N GLN A 33 -8.58 -3.63 0.43
CA GLN A 33 -9.94 -4.00 0.05
C GLN A 33 -10.47 -2.94 -0.91
N THR A 34 -10.84 -3.33 -2.12
CA THR A 34 -11.63 -2.46 -3.00
C THR A 34 -13.06 -2.33 -2.49
N ILE A 35 -13.66 -1.15 -2.65
CA ILE A 35 -15.01 -0.85 -2.16
C ILE A 35 -15.87 -0.32 -3.31
N ALA A 36 -17.20 -0.43 -3.17
CA ALA A 36 -18.14 -0.03 -4.21
C ALA A 36 -18.10 1.47 -4.58
N LEU A 37 -17.53 2.33 -3.71
CA LEU A 37 -17.37 3.75 -4.00
C LEU A 37 -16.35 3.96 -5.13
N HIS A 38 -16.72 4.73 -6.17
CA HIS A 38 -15.91 4.83 -7.39
C HIS A 38 -16.03 6.19 -8.09
N ASP A 39 -15.01 6.54 -8.86
CA ASP A 39 -15.08 7.52 -9.97
C ASP A 39 -15.56 6.82 -11.26
N ILE A 40 -15.86 7.58 -12.32
CA ILE A 40 -16.01 7.01 -13.69
C ILE A 40 -14.88 7.54 -14.56
N VAL A 41 -14.28 6.65 -15.36
CA VAL A 41 -13.22 6.99 -16.31
C VAL A 41 -13.68 6.66 -17.72
N HIS A 42 -13.59 7.67 -18.59
CA HIS A 42 -13.86 7.54 -20.02
C HIS A 42 -12.55 7.66 -20.79
N VAL A 43 -12.29 6.71 -21.68
CA VAL A 43 -11.13 6.75 -22.58
C VAL A 43 -11.60 6.67 -24.01
N SER A 44 -11.13 7.61 -24.83
CA SER A 44 -11.35 7.59 -26.27
C SER A 44 -10.02 7.71 -27.02
N VAL A 45 -9.95 7.01 -28.15
CA VAL A 45 -8.78 7.03 -29.04
C VAL A 45 -9.23 7.44 -30.44
N SER A 46 -8.54 8.42 -31.03
CA SER A 46 -8.79 8.95 -32.37
C SER A 46 -7.50 9.11 -33.17
N ARG A 47 -7.62 9.47 -34.46
CA ARG A 47 -6.45 9.89 -35.26
C ARG A 47 -5.77 11.11 -34.61
N GLY A 48 -4.45 11.18 -34.74
CA GLY A 48 -3.62 12.23 -34.15
C GLY A 48 -2.61 11.68 -33.15
N SER A 49 -2.08 12.55 -32.30
CA SER A 49 -1.12 12.21 -31.24
C SER A 49 -1.40 13.00 -29.96
N GLY A 50 -0.78 12.56 -28.86
CA GLY A 50 -0.88 13.20 -27.55
C GLY A 50 -1.93 12.56 -26.65
N ILE A 51 -1.81 12.87 -25.37
CA ILE A 51 -2.71 12.44 -24.30
C ILE A 51 -3.29 13.70 -23.66
N GLU A 52 -4.62 13.77 -23.57
CA GLU A 52 -5.34 14.85 -22.91
C GLU A 52 -6.08 14.30 -21.69
N ILE A 53 -5.92 14.95 -20.53
CA ILE A 53 -6.70 14.67 -19.33
C ILE A 53 -7.80 15.73 -19.18
N ARG A 54 -9.04 15.29 -19.01
CA ARG A 54 -10.21 16.12 -18.71
C ARG A 54 -10.78 15.76 -17.35
N CYS A 55 -11.00 16.76 -16.51
CA CYS A 55 -11.67 16.63 -15.23
C CYS A 55 -12.17 18.00 -14.80
N GLU A 56 -13.40 18.06 -14.29
CA GLU A 56 -13.99 19.30 -13.77
C GLU A 56 -13.34 19.74 -12.44
N ASP A 57 -12.84 18.79 -11.64
CA ASP A 57 -12.17 19.12 -10.38
C ASP A 57 -10.79 19.77 -10.66
N PRO A 58 -10.59 21.05 -10.30
CA PRO A 58 -9.35 21.78 -10.63
C PRO A 58 -8.13 21.26 -9.87
N ARG A 59 -8.32 20.44 -8.83
CA ARG A 59 -7.23 19.84 -8.04
C ARG A 59 -6.62 18.62 -8.73
N VAL A 60 -7.24 18.10 -9.79
CA VAL A 60 -6.73 16.98 -10.58
C VAL A 60 -5.74 17.53 -11.62
N PRO A 61 -4.45 17.13 -11.60
CA PRO A 61 -3.49 17.56 -12.61
C PRO A 61 -3.92 17.14 -14.00
N LYS A 62 -3.77 18.03 -14.99
CA LYS A 62 -4.16 17.77 -16.39
C LYS A 62 -2.96 17.54 -17.32
N ASP A 63 -1.77 17.51 -16.76
CA ASP A 63 -0.49 17.35 -17.46
C ASP A 63 0.12 15.95 -17.23
N SER A 64 1.38 15.78 -17.62
CA SER A 64 2.13 14.52 -17.51
C SER A 64 2.43 14.06 -16.08
N THR A 65 2.14 14.88 -15.06
CA THR A 65 2.24 14.46 -13.66
C THR A 65 1.06 13.59 -13.22
N ASN A 66 -0.05 13.60 -13.97
CA ASN A 66 -1.22 12.78 -13.67
C ASN A 66 -0.92 11.28 -13.86
N THR A 67 -1.28 10.44 -12.87
CA THR A 67 -1.09 8.99 -12.92
C THR A 67 -1.76 8.32 -14.12
N CYS A 68 -2.95 8.77 -14.53
CA CYS A 68 -3.63 8.30 -15.74
C CYS A 68 -2.83 8.61 -17.01
N PHE A 69 -2.22 9.80 -17.09
CA PHE A 69 -1.33 10.14 -18.20
C PHE A 69 -0.13 9.18 -18.23
N ARG A 70 0.56 9.05 -17.09
CA ARG A 70 1.78 8.26 -16.96
C ARG A 70 1.60 6.79 -17.32
N ILE A 71 0.48 6.19 -16.92
CA ILE A 71 0.20 4.78 -17.22
C ILE A 71 -0.21 4.61 -18.69
N VAL A 72 -1.09 5.48 -19.22
CA VAL A 72 -1.55 5.38 -20.62
C VAL A 72 -0.40 5.61 -21.59
N GLU A 73 0.52 6.53 -21.31
CA GLU A 73 1.72 6.75 -22.11
C GLU A 73 2.57 5.48 -22.23
N ARG A 74 2.88 4.84 -21.10
CA ARG A 74 3.64 3.58 -21.05
C ARG A 74 2.91 2.45 -21.75
N SER A 75 1.59 2.36 -21.55
CA SER A 75 0.77 1.31 -22.17
C SER A 75 0.64 1.48 -23.68
N MET A 76 0.50 2.70 -24.19
CA MET A 76 0.53 2.98 -25.63
C MET A 76 1.86 2.54 -26.25
N GLN A 77 2.98 2.83 -25.58
CA GLN A 77 4.32 2.41 -26.02
C GLN A 77 4.45 0.88 -26.04
N ALA A 78 4.08 0.22 -24.96
CA ALA A 78 4.15 -1.25 -24.84
C ALA A 78 3.24 -1.97 -25.85
N LEU A 79 2.03 -1.44 -26.09
CA LEU A 79 1.09 -1.95 -27.10
C LEU A 79 1.50 -1.62 -28.53
N LYS A 80 2.51 -0.75 -28.74
CA LYS A 80 2.84 -0.15 -30.04
C LYS A 80 1.62 0.47 -30.73
N ALA A 81 0.73 1.05 -29.92
CA ALA A 81 -0.49 1.69 -30.39
C ALA A 81 -0.23 3.17 -30.74
N HIS A 82 -1.01 3.70 -31.69
CA HIS A 82 -0.91 5.08 -32.14
C HIS A 82 -2.26 5.76 -32.13
N GLY A 83 -2.29 7.04 -31.78
CA GLY A 83 -3.50 7.84 -31.74
C GLY A 83 -3.42 8.97 -30.72
N ARG A 84 -4.40 9.87 -30.80
CA ARG A 84 -4.68 10.83 -29.75
C ARG A 84 -5.58 10.16 -28.72
N VAL A 85 -5.18 10.19 -27.46
CA VAL A 85 -5.96 9.63 -26.34
C VAL A 85 -6.56 10.77 -25.54
N VAL A 86 -7.86 10.70 -25.26
CA VAL A 86 -8.53 11.59 -24.31
C VAL A 86 -9.03 10.74 -23.15
N ILE A 87 -8.61 11.11 -21.93
CA ILE A 87 -9.01 10.49 -20.67
C ILE A 87 -9.85 11.51 -19.92
N GLU A 88 -11.12 11.23 -19.74
CA GLU A 88 -12.04 12.06 -18.96
C GLU A 88 -12.39 11.35 -17.65
N ILE A 89 -12.29 12.08 -16.53
CA ILE A 89 -12.48 11.55 -15.18
C ILE A 89 -13.67 12.27 -14.56
N GLU A 90 -14.79 11.55 -14.41
CA GLU A 90 -15.90 11.99 -13.56
C GLU A 90 -15.55 11.71 -12.10
N LYS A 91 -15.04 12.75 -11.43
CA LYS A 91 -14.58 12.65 -10.05
C LYS A 91 -15.76 12.65 -9.06
N ARG A 92 -15.90 11.58 -8.30
CA ARG A 92 -16.86 11.43 -7.19
C ARG A 92 -16.16 11.22 -5.85
N LEU A 93 -15.01 10.55 -5.87
CA LEU A 93 -14.12 10.39 -4.72
C LEU A 93 -13.38 11.71 -4.42
N PRO A 94 -13.08 12.02 -3.15
CA PRO A 94 -12.25 13.18 -2.81
C PRO A 94 -10.84 13.04 -3.40
N VAL A 95 -10.24 14.18 -3.75
CA VAL A 95 -8.80 14.25 -4.06
C VAL A 95 -8.01 14.09 -2.75
N GLN A 96 -6.98 13.23 -2.75
CA GLN A 96 -6.11 12.96 -1.60
C GLN A 96 -6.77 12.33 -0.36
N GLY A 97 -7.91 11.64 -0.49
CA GLY A 97 -8.61 11.02 0.66
C GLY A 97 -8.05 9.68 1.19
N GLY A 98 -6.85 9.25 0.80
CA GLY A 98 -6.29 7.93 1.18
C GLY A 98 -6.96 6.71 0.52
N LEU A 99 -8.01 6.93 -0.29
CA LEU A 99 -8.84 5.91 -0.93
C LEU A 99 -8.26 5.31 -2.23
N GLY A 100 -7.02 5.65 -2.58
CA GLY A 100 -6.38 5.16 -3.80
C GLY A 100 -7.00 5.62 -5.12
N GLY A 101 -7.85 6.66 -5.12
CA GLY A 101 -8.60 7.08 -6.32
C GLY A 101 -7.72 7.42 -7.53
N ALA A 102 -6.56 8.07 -7.34
CA ALA A 102 -5.64 8.34 -8.46
C ALA A 102 -5.05 7.05 -9.07
N SER A 103 -4.73 6.06 -8.23
CA SER A 103 -4.21 4.76 -8.64
C SER A 103 -5.29 3.93 -9.34
N GLY A 104 -6.51 3.91 -8.78
CA GLY A 104 -7.67 3.29 -9.41
C GLY A 104 -7.93 3.89 -10.79
N ASN A 105 -8.01 5.22 -10.89
CA ASN A 105 -8.30 5.90 -12.17
C ASN A 105 -7.25 5.58 -13.23
N ALA A 106 -5.98 5.46 -12.83
CA ALA A 106 -4.90 5.09 -13.73
C ALA A 106 -5.10 3.67 -14.29
N VAL A 107 -5.32 2.68 -13.42
CA VAL A 107 -5.54 1.30 -13.88
C VAL A 107 -6.81 1.18 -14.70
N THR A 108 -7.91 1.85 -14.32
CA THR A 108 -9.13 1.89 -15.12
C THR A 108 -8.89 2.52 -16.50
N ALA A 109 -8.08 3.59 -16.58
CA ALA A 109 -7.71 4.21 -17.87
C ALA A 109 -6.91 3.25 -18.76
N LEU A 110 -6.00 2.46 -18.18
CA LEU A 110 -5.29 1.40 -18.88
C LEU A 110 -6.25 0.34 -19.44
N LEU A 111 -7.17 -0.18 -18.62
CA LEU A 111 -8.13 -1.19 -19.07
C LEU A 111 -9.09 -0.65 -20.14
N ALA A 112 -9.55 0.60 -20.01
CA ALA A 112 -10.38 1.26 -21.00
C ALA A 112 -9.62 1.54 -22.31
N LEU A 113 -8.33 1.88 -22.23
CA LEU A 113 -7.45 2.02 -23.39
C LEU A 113 -7.35 0.71 -24.17
N GLU A 114 -7.06 -0.41 -23.50
CA GLU A 114 -6.97 -1.74 -24.13
C GLU A 114 -8.25 -2.11 -24.89
N GLN A 115 -9.41 -1.80 -24.31
CA GLN A 115 -10.70 -1.99 -24.98
C GLN A 115 -10.87 -1.06 -26.18
N ALA A 116 -10.48 0.22 -26.06
CA ALA A 116 -10.61 1.20 -27.13
C ALA A 116 -9.71 0.88 -28.34
N VAL A 117 -8.51 0.35 -28.11
CA VAL A 117 -7.56 -0.07 -29.17
C VAL A 117 -7.69 -1.55 -29.56
N ARG A 118 -8.58 -2.29 -28.89
CA ARG A 118 -8.85 -3.72 -29.11
C ARG A 118 -7.59 -4.61 -29.03
N THR A 119 -6.63 -4.22 -28.21
CA THR A 119 -5.37 -4.93 -27.99
C THR A 119 -5.07 -4.90 -26.50
N ARG A 120 -4.54 -6.00 -25.96
CA ARG A 120 -4.30 -6.18 -24.53
C ARG A 120 -2.82 -6.44 -24.27
N LEU A 121 -2.30 -5.85 -23.21
CA LEU A 121 -1.04 -6.24 -22.62
C LEU A 121 -1.19 -7.59 -21.92
N SER A 122 -0.09 -8.33 -21.83
CA SER A 122 -0.03 -9.52 -20.98
C SER A 122 -0.15 -9.13 -19.50
N ALA A 123 -0.58 -10.08 -18.66
CA ALA A 123 -0.70 -9.83 -17.22
C ALA A 123 0.62 -9.36 -16.56
N PRO A 124 1.80 -9.96 -16.88
CA PRO A 124 3.08 -9.47 -16.36
C PRO A 124 3.42 -8.04 -16.80
N GLU A 125 3.15 -7.67 -18.05
CA GLU A 125 3.39 -6.31 -18.54
C GLU A 125 2.50 -5.27 -17.85
N ARG A 126 1.22 -5.60 -17.61
CA ARG A 126 0.31 -4.72 -16.84
C ARG A 126 0.84 -4.49 -15.44
N LEU A 127 1.24 -5.58 -14.77
CA LEU A 127 1.74 -5.51 -13.40
C LEU A 127 3.03 -4.68 -13.32
N GLN A 128 3.96 -4.90 -14.24
CA GLN A 128 5.21 -4.15 -14.32
C GLN A 128 4.95 -2.65 -14.52
N ILE A 129 4.15 -2.28 -15.53
CA ILE A 129 3.82 -0.87 -15.80
C ILE A 129 3.10 -0.22 -14.61
N ALA A 130 2.17 -0.94 -13.98
CA ALA A 130 1.46 -0.46 -12.80
C ALA A 130 2.43 -0.18 -11.64
N ALA A 131 3.31 -1.12 -11.32
CA ALA A 131 4.29 -0.99 -10.23
C ALA A 131 5.31 0.15 -10.47
N GLU A 132 5.71 0.38 -11.72
CA GLU A 132 6.59 1.51 -12.09
C GLU A 132 5.91 2.88 -11.91
N VAL A 133 4.60 2.95 -12.15
CA VAL A 133 3.86 4.21 -12.05
C VAL A 133 3.53 4.54 -10.60
N GLY A 134 3.18 3.55 -9.76
CA GLY A 134 3.02 3.75 -8.32
C GLY A 134 2.66 2.48 -7.54
N SER A 135 2.99 2.47 -6.25
CA SER A 135 2.91 1.25 -5.42
C SER A 135 1.49 0.70 -5.26
N ASP A 136 0.48 1.56 -5.19
CA ASP A 136 -0.91 1.12 -5.01
C ASP A 136 -1.58 0.68 -6.33
N LEU A 137 -0.97 0.90 -7.50
CA LEU A 137 -1.64 0.57 -8.77
C LEU A 137 -1.83 -0.94 -8.99
N PRO A 138 -0.84 -1.80 -8.72
CA PRO A 138 -0.97 -3.25 -8.87
C PRO A 138 -2.23 -3.87 -8.25
N LEU A 139 -2.67 -3.39 -7.08
CA LEU A 139 -3.86 -3.94 -6.42
C LEU A 139 -5.13 -3.80 -7.28
N PHE A 140 -5.24 -2.73 -8.07
CA PHE A 140 -6.43 -2.44 -8.87
C PHE A 140 -6.53 -3.31 -10.13
N LEU A 141 -5.44 -3.98 -10.52
CA LEU A 141 -5.47 -5.02 -11.56
C LEU A 141 -6.14 -6.31 -11.07
N ILE A 142 -6.14 -6.54 -9.76
CA ILE A 142 -6.73 -7.71 -9.12
C ILE A 142 -8.15 -7.39 -8.60
N GLY A 143 -8.30 -6.30 -7.84
CA GLY A 143 -9.54 -5.98 -7.13
C GLY A 143 -9.84 -6.92 -5.97
N GLY A 144 -10.99 -6.73 -5.31
CA GLY A 144 -11.39 -7.53 -4.15
C GLY A 144 -10.51 -7.30 -2.93
N THR A 145 -10.15 -8.39 -2.25
CA THR A 145 -9.22 -8.42 -1.11
C THR A 145 -7.81 -8.83 -1.57
N VAL A 146 -6.80 -8.01 -1.25
CA VAL A 146 -5.43 -8.20 -1.78
C VAL A 146 -4.40 -7.98 -0.68
N LEU A 147 -3.45 -8.91 -0.55
CA LEU A 147 -2.24 -8.70 0.27
C LEU A 147 -1.22 -7.90 -0.55
N GLY A 148 -0.77 -6.78 -0.02
CA GLY A 148 0.37 -6.00 -0.53
C GLY A 148 1.60 -6.16 0.36
N VAL A 149 2.77 -6.36 -0.26
CA VAL A 149 4.09 -6.41 0.39
C VAL A 149 5.10 -5.49 -0.32
N GLY A 150 6.35 -5.41 0.14
CA GLY A 150 7.34 -4.48 -0.43
C GLY A 150 7.00 -3.05 -0.04
N ARG A 151 6.76 -2.15 -0.99
CA ARG A 151 6.14 -0.83 -0.75
C ARG A 151 4.65 -0.81 -1.11
N GLY A 152 4.04 -1.99 -1.28
CA GLY A 152 2.64 -2.21 -1.69
C GLY A 152 2.45 -2.63 -3.14
N GLU A 153 3.53 -2.63 -3.93
CA GLU A 153 3.53 -2.95 -5.37
C GLU A 153 3.51 -4.44 -5.68
N GLU A 154 3.98 -5.28 -4.76
CA GLU A 154 3.90 -6.72 -4.88
C GLU A 154 2.60 -7.20 -4.25
N VAL A 155 1.73 -7.80 -5.06
CA VAL A 155 0.33 -8.06 -4.69
C VAL A 155 -0.07 -9.52 -4.90
N TYR A 156 -0.83 -10.04 -3.94
CA TYR A 156 -1.36 -11.40 -3.96
C TYR A 156 -2.87 -11.38 -3.67
N PRO A 157 -3.69 -12.04 -4.50
CA PRO A 157 -5.12 -12.13 -4.24
C PRO A 157 -5.38 -12.92 -2.95
N LEU A 158 -6.33 -12.45 -2.14
CA LEU A 158 -6.85 -13.15 -0.97
C LEU A 158 -8.31 -13.57 -1.23
N PRO A 159 -8.87 -14.50 -0.43
CA PRO A 159 -10.29 -14.79 -0.48
C PRO A 159 -11.13 -13.54 -0.23
N ASP A 160 -12.18 -13.35 -1.02
CA ASP A 160 -13.07 -12.19 -0.88
C ASP A 160 -13.78 -12.21 0.48
N LEU A 161 -13.91 -11.03 1.08
CA LEU A 161 -14.70 -10.84 2.28
C LEU A 161 -16.21 -10.96 1.96
N PRO A 162 -17.03 -11.42 2.93
CA PRO A 162 -18.48 -11.32 2.81
C PRO A 162 -18.92 -9.87 2.55
N PRO A 163 -19.98 -9.64 1.76
CA PRO A 163 -20.51 -8.30 1.55
C PRO A 163 -20.85 -7.63 2.88
N MET A 164 -20.33 -6.43 3.09
CA MET A 164 -20.52 -5.68 4.32
C MET A 164 -20.72 -4.19 4.04
N ALA A 165 -21.64 -3.57 4.78
CA ALA A 165 -21.81 -2.13 4.75
C ALA A 165 -20.61 -1.45 5.45
N CYS A 166 -20.09 -0.41 4.85
CA CYS A 166 -19.01 0.40 5.40
C CYS A 166 -19.36 1.88 5.27
N VAL A 167 -19.06 2.66 6.30
CA VAL A 167 -19.21 4.13 6.30
C VAL A 167 -17.82 4.73 6.23
N ILE A 168 -17.58 5.59 5.23
CA ILE A 168 -16.32 6.32 5.07
C ILE A 168 -16.53 7.76 5.57
N ALA A 169 -15.85 8.12 6.65
CA ALA A 169 -15.81 9.49 7.16
C ALA A 169 -14.58 10.21 6.60
N LEU A 170 -14.79 11.29 5.85
CA LEU A 170 -13.73 12.05 5.18
C LEU A 170 -13.64 13.44 5.83
N PRO A 171 -12.58 13.73 6.59
CA PRO A 171 -12.39 15.08 7.13
C PRO A 171 -11.95 16.05 6.03
N GLU A 172 -12.15 17.35 6.24
CA GLU A 172 -11.72 18.43 5.31
C GLU A 172 -10.19 18.67 5.33
N ILE A 173 -9.41 17.72 5.84
CA ILE A 173 -7.95 17.78 5.87
C ILE A 173 -7.37 16.80 4.85
N ALA A 174 -6.36 17.26 4.12
CA ALA A 174 -5.57 16.42 3.24
C ALA A 174 -4.18 16.20 3.84
N ILE A 175 -3.73 14.95 3.86
CA ILE A 175 -2.38 14.58 4.29
C ILE A 175 -1.68 13.95 3.10
N SER A 176 -0.55 14.51 2.69
CA SER A 176 0.26 13.87 1.65
C SER A 176 0.90 12.61 2.22
N THR A 177 0.90 11.53 1.42
CA THR A 177 1.51 10.25 1.82
C THR A 177 2.97 10.41 2.28
N PRO A 178 3.85 11.18 1.59
CA PRO A 178 5.22 11.40 2.06
C PRO A 178 5.28 12.08 3.44
N LYS A 179 4.40 13.06 3.70
CA LYS A 179 4.32 13.72 5.01
C LYS A 179 3.89 12.73 6.10
N ALA A 180 2.88 11.90 5.83
CA ALA A 180 2.41 10.90 6.79
C ALA A 180 3.53 9.92 7.20
N PHE A 181 4.34 9.46 6.24
CA PHE A 181 5.50 8.61 6.54
C PHE A 181 6.60 9.36 7.30
N ALA A 182 6.89 10.62 6.95
CA ALA A 182 7.88 11.41 7.70
C ALA A 182 7.44 11.67 9.16
N ASP A 183 6.14 11.94 9.38
CA ASP A 183 5.57 12.09 10.72
C ASP A 183 5.64 10.75 11.49
N TRP A 184 5.37 9.62 10.83
CA TRP A 184 5.54 8.27 11.41
C TRP A 184 6.97 8.00 11.86
N ASP A 185 7.96 8.35 11.03
CA ASP A 185 9.37 8.16 11.35
C ASP A 185 9.78 8.96 12.58
N SER A 186 9.25 10.18 12.74
CA SER A 186 9.50 11.02 13.90
C SER A 186 8.92 10.44 15.18
N LEU A 187 7.78 9.74 15.11
CA LEU A 187 7.07 9.21 16.28
C LEU A 187 7.53 7.80 16.68
N SER A 188 7.89 6.98 15.70
CA SER A 188 8.31 5.58 15.90
C SER A 188 9.78 5.43 16.24
N ARG A 189 10.57 6.51 16.18
CA ARG A 189 11.97 6.48 16.60
C ARG A 189 12.01 6.32 18.13
N PRO A 190 12.67 5.27 18.66
CA PRO A 190 12.88 5.21 20.11
C PRO A 190 13.64 6.47 20.55
N PRO A 191 13.33 7.05 21.72
CA PRO A 191 14.08 8.19 22.23
C PRO A 191 15.56 7.83 22.21
N ALA A 192 16.40 8.75 21.71
CA ALA A 192 17.84 8.53 21.67
C ALA A 192 18.28 8.07 23.06
N ARG A 193 18.93 6.90 23.15
CA ARG A 193 19.64 6.53 24.37
C ARG A 193 20.60 7.69 24.63
N GLU A 194 20.36 8.43 25.71
CA GLU A 194 21.35 9.33 26.26
C GLU A 194 22.66 8.53 26.29
N LYS A 195 23.71 9.05 25.64
CA LYS A 195 25.03 8.44 25.72
C LYS A 195 25.31 8.28 27.20
N ALA A 196 25.32 7.04 27.69
CA ALA A 196 25.82 6.76 29.02
C ALA A 196 27.19 7.42 29.10
N LEU A 197 27.33 8.40 30.01
CA LEU A 197 28.61 8.99 30.34
C LEU A 197 29.59 7.84 30.56
N PRO A 198 30.82 7.91 30.02
CA PRO A 198 31.79 6.84 30.25
C PRO A 198 31.91 6.63 31.75
N GLU A 199 31.66 5.41 32.21
CA GLU A 199 31.92 5.02 33.59
C GLU A 199 33.37 5.39 33.88
N ALA A 200 33.58 6.28 34.85
CA ALA A 200 34.90 6.69 35.25
C ALA A 200 35.68 5.47 35.72
N GLU A 201 36.70 5.09 34.93
CA GLU A 201 37.69 4.12 35.34
C GLU A 201 38.48 4.66 36.54
N ASN A 202 38.66 3.75 37.52
CA ASN A 202 39.65 3.73 38.60
C ASN A 202 39.33 4.55 39.87
N VAL A 203 39.25 3.87 41.02
CA VAL A 203 40.35 3.78 41.99
C VAL A 203 40.16 2.58 42.93
N THR A 204 41.24 1.82 43.06
CA THR A 204 41.48 0.66 43.92
C THR A 204 41.41 1.00 45.42
N VAL A 205 40.80 0.15 46.24
CA VAL A 205 41.16 0.02 47.67
C VAL A 205 41.24 -1.45 48.05
N PHE A 206 42.47 -1.88 48.39
CA PHE A 206 42.80 -3.13 49.04
C PHE A 206 42.34 -3.12 50.51
N GLY A 207 41.79 -4.25 51.01
CA GLY A 207 41.63 -4.46 52.44
C GLY A 207 40.75 -5.66 52.80
N LYS A 208 41.35 -6.82 53.04
CA LYS A 208 40.72 -7.99 53.65
C LYS A 208 40.38 -7.72 55.12
N THR A 209 39.20 -8.15 55.60
CA THR A 209 39.06 -8.96 56.83
C THR A 209 37.67 -9.55 56.98
N SER A 210 37.65 -10.80 57.44
CA SER A 210 36.52 -11.64 57.87
C SER A 210 35.77 -11.10 59.08
N THR A 211 34.45 -11.31 59.16
CA THR A 211 33.77 -12.09 60.23
C THR A 211 32.24 -12.09 60.07
N SER A 212 31.64 -13.16 60.58
CA SER A 212 30.23 -13.55 60.67
C SER A 212 29.29 -12.57 61.40
N GLY A 213 28.00 -12.56 61.04
CA GLY A 213 26.94 -12.18 61.98
C GLY A 213 25.62 -11.65 61.40
N LYS A 214 24.57 -12.48 61.48
CA LYS A 214 23.13 -12.23 61.73
C LYS A 214 22.40 -10.97 61.16
N SER A 215 21.36 -11.28 60.38
CA SER A 215 20.02 -10.66 60.28
C SER A 215 19.68 -9.52 61.25
N THR A 216 19.16 -8.39 60.72
CA THR A 216 17.77 -7.91 60.96
C THR A 216 17.43 -6.67 60.10
N ALA A 217 16.16 -6.66 59.64
CA ALA A 217 15.28 -5.64 59.05
C ALA A 217 15.77 -4.20 58.75
N SER A 218 15.36 -3.65 57.58
CA SER A 218 14.42 -2.51 57.51
C SER A 218 14.08 -2.11 56.05
N SER A 219 12.78 -1.87 55.83
CA SER A 219 12.18 -0.95 54.84
C SER A 219 12.65 -1.00 53.39
N ARG A 220 11.98 -1.79 52.55
CA ARG A 220 11.91 -1.52 51.11
C ARG A 220 10.77 -0.53 50.84
N ALA A 221 11.14 0.64 50.33
CA ALA A 221 10.22 1.58 49.74
C ALA A 221 9.43 0.91 48.62
N VAL A 222 8.11 1.04 48.69
CA VAL A 222 7.18 0.71 47.62
C VAL A 222 7.30 1.80 46.56
N ALA A 223 7.85 1.46 45.40
CA ALA A 223 7.64 2.22 44.18
C ALA A 223 6.69 1.40 43.31
N VAL A 224 5.40 1.69 43.41
CA VAL A 224 4.41 1.22 42.42
C VAL A 224 4.71 1.96 41.13
N LYS A 225 5.43 1.31 40.20
CA LYS A 225 5.29 1.63 38.79
C LYS A 225 4.02 0.93 38.30
N HIS A 226 3.05 1.72 37.88
CA HIS A 226 1.93 1.22 37.10
C HIS A 226 2.48 0.67 35.77
N ASP A 227 2.60 -0.65 35.68
CA ASP A 227 2.75 -1.34 34.40
C ASP A 227 1.42 -1.23 33.65
N LEU A 228 1.25 -0.15 32.88
CA LEU A 228 0.24 -0.04 31.83
C LEU A 228 0.78 -0.65 30.53
N TYR A 229 1.29 -1.89 30.62
CA TYR A 229 1.47 -2.76 29.46
C TYR A 229 1.14 -4.18 29.93
N GLY A 230 -0.15 -4.48 29.93
CA GLY A 230 -0.59 -5.86 29.99
C GLY A 230 0.05 -6.63 28.84
N THR A 231 0.82 -7.65 29.19
CA THR A 231 1.18 -8.73 28.28
C THR A 231 -0.11 -9.33 27.73
N THR A 232 -0.52 -8.89 26.54
CA THR A 232 -1.50 -9.64 25.76
C THR A 232 -0.80 -10.88 25.24
N GLU A 233 -1.07 -12.01 25.89
CA GLU A 233 -0.90 -13.33 25.30
C GLU A 233 -1.53 -13.32 23.90
N SER A 234 -0.73 -13.65 22.88
CA SER A 234 -1.22 -13.77 21.52
C SER A 234 -2.11 -15.00 21.43
N ARG A 235 -3.42 -14.79 21.58
CA ARG A 235 -4.40 -15.80 21.19
C ARG A 235 -4.49 -15.78 19.67
N ALA A 236 -3.63 -16.56 19.03
CA ALA A 236 -3.66 -16.78 17.59
C ALA A 236 -5.08 -17.21 17.19
N LEU A 237 -5.70 -16.46 16.28
CA LEU A 237 -6.91 -16.91 15.60
C LEU A 237 -6.55 -18.20 14.82
N PRO A 238 -7.28 -19.30 15.02
CA PRO A 238 -6.99 -20.55 14.33
C PRO A 238 -7.19 -20.35 12.82
N GLY A 239 -6.09 -20.27 12.07
CA GLY A 239 -6.09 -20.06 10.62
C GLY A 239 -4.85 -19.33 10.08
N PHE A 240 -4.24 -18.42 10.86
CA PHE A 240 -3.10 -17.61 10.40
C PHE A 240 -1.74 -18.35 10.42
N ALA A 241 -1.57 -19.35 11.29
CA ALA A 241 -0.29 -20.05 11.44
C ALA A 241 0.08 -20.97 10.26
N LYS A 242 -0.89 -21.37 9.41
CA LYS A 242 -0.63 -22.24 8.25
C LYS A 242 -0.10 -21.50 7.01
N ALA A 243 -0.18 -20.17 6.99
CA ALA A 243 0.31 -19.37 5.86
C ALA A 243 1.81 -19.02 5.95
N GLN A 244 2.44 -19.20 7.12
CA GLN A 244 3.86 -18.88 7.32
C GLN A 244 4.84 -19.97 6.87
N SER A 245 4.39 -21.22 6.69
CA SER A 245 5.27 -22.34 6.36
C SER A 245 5.23 -22.76 4.88
N ALA A 246 4.45 -22.08 4.04
CA ALA A 246 4.40 -22.35 2.61
C ALA A 246 4.88 -21.13 1.84
N SER A 247 6.03 -21.29 1.17
CA SER A 247 6.66 -20.35 0.22
C SER A 247 7.59 -19.28 0.80
N LEU A 248 8.71 -19.72 1.39
CA LEU A 248 9.98 -18.95 1.37
C LEU A 248 11.02 -19.55 0.40
N ASP A 249 10.75 -20.70 -0.21
CA ASP A 249 11.73 -21.42 -1.03
C ASP A 249 11.60 -21.20 -2.55
N ASN A 250 10.62 -20.42 -3.04
CA ASN A 250 10.35 -20.30 -4.49
C ASN A 250 10.44 -18.89 -5.08
N ALA A 251 11.05 -17.93 -4.37
CA ALA A 251 11.10 -16.52 -4.77
C ALA A 251 11.99 -16.19 -6.01
N ASN A 252 12.52 -17.19 -6.73
CA ASN A 252 13.43 -16.98 -7.87
C ASN A 252 12.91 -17.50 -9.22
N ASN A 253 11.63 -17.88 -9.34
CA ASN A 253 11.09 -18.37 -10.61
C ASN A 253 10.02 -17.43 -11.19
N ILE A 254 10.46 -16.50 -12.04
CA ILE A 254 9.62 -15.53 -12.77
C ILE A 254 8.61 -16.23 -13.74
N ASN A 255 8.72 -17.55 -13.91
CA ASN A 255 7.85 -18.36 -14.77
C ASN A 255 6.87 -19.30 -14.01
N ASP A 256 6.59 -19.09 -12.71
CA ASP A 256 5.62 -19.93 -11.99
C ASP A 256 4.16 -19.65 -12.46
N PRO A 257 3.44 -20.62 -13.06
CA PRO A 257 2.07 -20.44 -13.52
C PRO A 257 1.06 -20.19 -12.38
N LYS A 258 1.45 -20.30 -11.10
CA LYS A 258 0.65 -19.86 -9.94
C LYS A 258 0.66 -18.33 -9.73
N LEU A 259 1.56 -17.60 -10.39
CA LEU A 259 1.62 -16.12 -10.38
C LEU A 259 0.76 -15.48 -11.48
N THR A 260 0.12 -16.28 -12.34
CA THR A 260 -0.78 -15.77 -13.38
C THR A 260 -2.19 -16.28 -13.07
N PRO A 261 -3.09 -15.45 -12.50
CA PRO A 261 -4.44 -15.91 -12.24
C PRO A 261 -5.12 -16.26 -13.57
N PRO A 262 -5.79 -17.42 -13.68
CA PRO A 262 -6.63 -17.72 -14.82
C PRO A 262 -7.76 -16.69 -14.83
N THR A 263 -7.76 -15.79 -15.84
CA THR A 263 -8.89 -14.92 -16.21
C THR A 263 -9.60 -14.24 -15.02
N HIS A 264 -8.92 -13.33 -14.32
CA HIS A 264 -9.56 -12.46 -13.30
C HIS A 264 -9.52 -10.96 -13.62
N SER A 265 -9.11 -10.57 -14.85
CA SER A 265 -9.16 -9.18 -15.29
C SER A 265 -10.58 -8.60 -15.39
N ASP A 266 -11.62 -9.42 -15.21
CA ASP A 266 -13.02 -9.02 -15.35
C ASP A 266 -13.72 -8.76 -14.01
N ARG A 267 -13.09 -8.97 -12.84
CA ARG A 267 -13.75 -8.72 -11.54
C ARG A 267 -14.19 -7.26 -11.36
N MET A 268 -13.37 -6.31 -11.79
CA MET A 268 -13.71 -4.88 -11.78
C MET A 268 -14.82 -4.53 -12.79
N LEU A 269 -15.04 -5.37 -13.83
CA LEU A 269 -16.14 -5.21 -14.78
C LEU A 269 -17.42 -5.89 -14.29
N GLU A 270 -17.30 -6.98 -13.52
CA GLU A 270 -18.42 -7.77 -12.99
C GLU A 270 -19.16 -7.06 -11.84
N PHE A 271 -18.48 -6.26 -11.00
CA PHE A 271 -19.11 -5.45 -9.96
C PHE A 271 -20.10 -4.39 -10.48
N SER A 272 -20.13 -4.15 -11.79
CA SER A 272 -21.01 -3.16 -12.43
C SER A 272 -22.31 -3.73 -13.00
N ARG A 273 -22.59 -5.03 -12.78
CA ARG A 273 -23.81 -5.71 -13.24
C ARG A 273 -24.74 -6.07 -12.09
#